data_AF-J9CU25-F1
#
_entry.id   AF-J9CU25-F1
#
_cell.length_a   1.000
_cell.length_b   1.000
_cell.length_c   1.000
_cell.angle_alpha   90.00
_cell.angle_beta   90.00
_cell.angle_gamma   90.00
#
_symmetry.space_group_name_H-M   'P 1'
#
loop_
_entity.id
_entity.type
_entity.pdbx_description
1 polymer ?
#
loop_
_entity_poly.entity_id
_entity_poly.type
_entity_poly.pdbx_seq_one_letter_code
_entity_poly.pdbx_strand_id
1 'polypeptide(L)' 'MSFKKSLLGLALVAASGAAMALPNVAVLATGGTIAGAGASSTGSAYQAGKV' A
#
# COMPACT_ATOMS: atom_id res chain seq x y z
N MET A 1 27.78 -7.79 -24.51
CA MET A 1 26.35 -8.12 -24.31
C MET A 1 25.65 -8.14 -25.65
N SER A 2 24.87 -9.17 -25.98
CA SER A 2 24.15 -9.25 -27.26
C SER A 2 23.07 -8.16 -27.33
N PHE A 3 22.94 -7.46 -28.48
CA PHE A 3 22.01 -6.32 -28.69
C PHE A 3 20.57 -6.59 -28.22
N LYS A 4 20.10 -7.84 -28.41
CA LYS A 4 18.78 -8.31 -27.95
C LYS A 4 18.59 -8.22 -26.43
N LYS A 5 19.64 -8.49 -25.65
CA LYS A 5 19.61 -8.40 -24.18
C LYS A 5 19.53 -6.94 -23.71
N SER A 6 20.18 -6.03 -24.44
CA SER A 6 20.14 -4.59 -24.16
C SER A 6 18.75 -4.01 -24.44
N LEU A 7 18.11 -4.42 -25.53
CA LEU A 7 16.77 -3.98 -25.90
C LEU A 7 15.71 -4.49 -24.91
N LEU A 8 15.82 -5.75 -24.48
CA LEU A 8 14.95 -6.32 -23.46
C LEU A 8 15.09 -5.61 -22.11
N GLY A 9 16.34 -5.29 -21.71
CA GLY A 9 16.59 -4.52 -20.49
C GLY A 9 15.96 -3.13 -20.52
N LEU A 10 16.06 -2.44 -21.66
CA LEU A 10 15.46 -1.11 -21.83
C LEU A 10 13.92 -1.16 -21.80
N ALA A 11 13.32 -2.20 -22.41
CA ALA A 11 11.87 -2.40 -22.39
C ALA A 11 11.33 -2.67 -20.98
N LEU A 12 12.05 -3.45 -20.17
CA LEU A 12 11.68 -3.71 -18.77
C LEU A 12 11.76 -2.44 -17.91
N VAL A 13 12.81 -1.64 -18.09
CA VAL A 13 12.96 -0.36 -17.36
C VAL A 13 11.83 0.61 -17.75
N ALA A 14 11.51 0.73 -19.04
CA ALA A 14 10.43 1.57 -19.52
C ALA A 14 9.04 1.12 -19.01
N ALA A 15 8.78 -0.19 -18.98
CA ALA A 15 7.53 -0.74 -18.45
C ALA A 15 7.38 -0.53 -16.94
N SER A 16 8.50 -0.51 -16.19
CA SER A 16 8.49 -0.33 -14.73
C SER A 16 8.08 1.09 -14.31
N GLY A 17 8.41 2.11 -15.11
CA GLY A 17 8.04 3.51 -14.83
C GLY A 17 6.53 3.76 -14.87
N ALA A 18 5.80 3.06 -15.74
CA ALA A 18 4.35 3.16 -15.82
C ALA A 18 3.62 2.51 -14.63
N ALA A 19 4.25 1.50 -13.99
CA ALA A 19 3.71 0.85 -12.79
C ALA A 19 3.92 1.67 -11.50
N MET A 20 4.72 2.74 -11.54
CA MET A 20 5.00 3.59 -10.38
C MET A 20 4.07 4.80 -10.25
N ALA A 21 3.24 5.08 -11.26
CA ALA A 21 2.25 6.16 -11.21
C ALA A 21 0.98 5.70 -10.47
N LEU A 22 1.07 5.44 -9.16
CA LEU A 22 -0.11 5.22 -8.33
C LEU A 22 -0.79 6.57 -8.01
N PRO A 23 -2.13 6.61 -7.92
CA PRO A 23 -2.82 7.81 -7.48
C PRO A 23 -2.46 8.15 -6.03
N ASN A 24 -2.30 9.44 -5.72
CA ASN A 24 -2.20 9.90 -4.34
C ASN A 24 -3.58 9.81 -3.68
N VAL A 25 -3.67 9.15 -2.53
CA VAL A 25 -4.91 9.01 -1.75
C VAL A 25 -4.74 9.69 -0.40
N ALA A 26 -5.60 10.66 -0.10
CA ALA A 26 -5.66 11.28 1.21
C ALA A 26 -6.51 10.42 2.15
N VAL A 27 -5.94 10.02 3.30
CA VAL A 27 -6.64 9.26 4.34
C VAL A 27 -6.83 10.17 5.55
N LEU A 28 -8.07 10.65 5.76
CA LEU A 28 -8.41 11.44 6.94
C LEU A 28 -8.92 10.53 8.05
N ALA A 29 -7.99 9.97 8.84
CA ALA A 29 -8.34 9.16 9.99
C ALA A 29 -8.90 10.03 11.12
N THR A 30 -10.04 9.65 11.68
CA THR A 30 -10.67 10.31 12.85
C THR A 30 -10.63 9.43 14.11
N GLY A 31 -9.93 8.29 14.05
CA GLY A 31 -9.90 7.29 15.11
C GLY A 31 -11.09 6.33 15.01
N GLY A 32 -11.75 6.06 16.14
CA GLY A 32 -12.93 5.19 16.20
C GLY A 32 -12.60 3.69 16.22
N THR A 33 -13.58 2.85 15.94
CA THR A 33 -13.45 1.38 16.02
C THR A 33 -12.45 0.82 15.01
N ILE A 34 -12.32 1.44 13.83
CA ILE A 34 -11.38 1.01 12.78
C ILE A 34 -9.91 1.08 13.21
N ALA A 35 -9.58 2.02 14.10
CA ALA A 35 -8.25 2.15 14.72
C ALA A 35 -8.23 1.61 16.17
N GLY A 36 -9.31 0.93 16.58
CA GLY A 36 -9.48 0.43 17.94
C GLY A 36 -8.86 -0.95 18.16
N ALA A 37 -8.66 -1.29 19.43
CA ALA A 37 -8.12 -2.59 19.84
C ALA A 37 -9.01 -3.24 20.91
N GLY A 38 -9.25 -4.54 20.75
CA GLY A 38 -9.87 -5.42 21.74
C GLY A 38 -8.84 -6.41 22.30
N ALA A 39 -9.04 -6.86 23.54
CA ALA A 39 -8.15 -7.84 24.18
C ALA A 39 -8.39 -9.28 23.67
N SER A 40 -9.49 -9.53 22.97
CA SER A 40 -9.88 -10.82 22.40
C SER A 40 -10.61 -10.62 21.09
N SER A 41 -10.46 -11.55 20.14
CA SER A 41 -11.20 -11.58 18.87
C SER A 41 -12.62 -12.10 19.01
N THR A 42 -12.94 -12.78 20.11
CA THR A 42 -14.28 -13.32 20.41
C THR A 42 -14.98 -12.57 21.54
N GLY A 43 -14.28 -11.66 22.22
CA GLY A 43 -14.84 -10.76 23.23
C GLY A 43 -15.42 -9.50 22.60
N SER A 44 -16.44 -8.92 23.23
CA SER A 44 -17.13 -7.72 22.74
C SER A 44 -16.50 -6.40 23.20
N ALA A 45 -15.64 -6.43 24.22
CA ALA A 45 -15.00 -5.24 24.75
C ALA A 45 -13.87 -4.74 23.83
N TYR A 46 -13.90 -3.44 23.51
CA TYR A 46 -12.88 -2.77 22.71
C TYR A 46 -12.65 -1.33 23.16
N GLN A 47 -11.54 -0.75 22.71
CA GLN A 47 -11.13 0.62 22.98
C GLN A 47 -10.97 1.29 21.62
N ALA A 48 -11.75 2.33 21.35
CA ALA A 48 -11.66 3.08 20.10
C ALA A 48 -10.29 3.77 19.98
N GLY A 49 -9.67 3.70 18.80
CA GLY A 49 -8.43 4.40 18.50
C GLY A 49 -8.63 5.91 18.55
N LYS A 50 -7.59 6.62 18.99
CA LYS A 50 -7.56 8.08 19.06
C LYS A 50 -6.58 8.63 18.02
N VAL A 51 -6.77 9.89 17.66
CA VAL A 51 -5.85 10.68 16.82
C VAL A 51 -4.95 11.55 17.68
#